data_AF-S2XFI7-F1
#
_entry.id   AF-S2XFI7-F1
#
_cell.length_a   1.000
_cell.length_b   1.000
_cell.length_c   1.000
_cell.angle_alpha   90.00
_cell.angle_beta   90.00
_cell.angle_gamma   90.00
#
_symmetry.space_group_name_H-M   'P 1'
#
loop_
_entity.id
_entity.type
_entity.pdbx_description
1 polymer ?
#
loop_
_entity_poly.entity_id
_entity_poly.type
_entity_poly.pdbx_seq_one_letter_code
_entity_poly.pdbx_strand_id
1 'polypeptide(L)'
;MNLFSQQKEQPISFPEPPKMVSSKDFSYLTDMMSWNLLAAKKMNWAAENCQLPDLKKEFETAEQMHSNHYDELLKLLKQNEGGSVS
;
A
#
# COMPACT_ATOMS: atom_id res chain seq x y z
N MET A 1 63.00 9.76 -3.18
CA MET A 1 61.91 8.76 -3.10
C MET A 1 60.64 9.48 -2.68
N ASN A 2 59.63 9.54 -3.55
CA ASN A 2 58.31 10.10 -3.22
C ASN A 2 57.44 8.99 -2.63
N LEU A 3 56.91 9.22 -1.42
CA LEU A 3 56.22 8.23 -0.59
C LEU A 3 54.70 8.47 -0.47
N PHE A 4 54.07 9.03 -1.51
CA PHE A 4 52.62 9.29 -1.52
C PHE A 4 51.96 8.65 -2.74
N SER A 5 51.41 7.46 -2.53
CA SER A 5 50.49 6.82 -3.46
C SER A 5 49.08 7.36 -3.22
N GLN A 6 48.50 8.00 -4.24
CA GLN A 6 47.15 8.53 -4.22
C GLN A 6 46.13 7.37 -4.25
N GLN A 7 45.37 7.18 -3.17
CA GLN A 7 44.34 6.15 -3.09
C GLN A 7 43.13 6.61 -3.94
N LYS A 8 42.89 5.94 -5.08
CA LYS A 8 41.71 6.18 -5.91
C LYS A 8 40.47 5.70 -5.17
N GLU A 9 39.61 6.61 -4.75
CA GLU A 9 38.27 6.30 -4.26
C GLU A 9 37.46 5.70 -5.42
N GLN A 10 37.13 4.41 -5.31
CA GLN A 10 36.20 3.75 -6.21
C GLN A 10 34.77 4.13 -5.78
N PRO A 11 33.87 4.49 -6.71
CA PRO A 11 32.48 4.78 -6.37
C PRO A 11 31.84 3.54 -5.72
N ILE A 12 31.29 3.71 -4.51
CA ILE A 12 30.51 2.67 -3.85
C ILE A 12 29.17 2.59 -4.59
N SER A 13 28.96 1.51 -5.34
CA SER A 13 27.65 1.19 -5.91
C SER A 13 26.79 0.50 -4.85
N PHE A 14 25.67 1.10 -4.48
CA PHE A 14 24.67 0.46 -3.63
C PHE A 14 23.70 -0.33 -4.52
N PRO A 15 23.41 -1.59 -4.19
CA PRO A 15 22.40 -2.35 -4.93
C PRO A 15 21.02 -1.72 -4.71
N GLU A 16 20.29 -1.49 -5.80
CA GLU A 16 18.87 -1.13 -5.70
C GLU A 16 18.08 -2.33 -5.14
N PRO A 17 17.10 -2.09 -4.26
CA PRO A 17 16.27 -3.16 -3.74
C PRO A 17 15.47 -3.82 -4.88
N PRO A 18 15.26 -5.14 -4.83
CA PRO A 18 14.50 -5.85 -5.84
C PRO A 18 13.07 -5.31 -5.89
N LYS A 19 12.52 -5.20 -7.11
CA LYS A 19 11.13 -4.79 -7.35
C LYS A 19 10.17 -5.93 -7.05
N MET A 20 10.08 -6.29 -5.77
CA MET A 20 9.17 -7.32 -5.26
C MET A 20 8.49 -6.83 -3.97
N VAL A 21 7.29 -7.34 -3.70
CA VAL A 21 6.64 -7.18 -2.40
C VAL A 21 7.27 -8.19 -1.45
N SER A 22 7.91 -7.72 -0.38
CA SER A 22 8.43 -8.63 0.64
C SER A 22 7.28 -9.28 1.42
N SER A 23 7.54 -10.40 2.09
CA SER A 23 6.51 -11.02 2.95
C SER A 23 6.01 -10.06 4.05
N LYS A 24 6.86 -9.15 4.52
CA LYS A 24 6.47 -8.12 5.49
C LYS A 24 5.52 -7.10 4.87
N ASP A 25 5.84 -6.60 3.67
CA ASP A 25 5.00 -5.66 2.95
C ASP A 25 3.65 -6.30 2.60
N PHE A 26 3.64 -7.58 2.21
CA PHE A 26 2.43 -8.34 1.93
C PHE A 26 1.50 -8.41 3.15
N SER A 27 2.04 -8.68 4.35
CA SER A 27 1.26 -8.68 5.59
C SER A 27 0.66 -7.30 5.88
N TYR A 28 1.43 -6.23 5.73
CA TYR A 28 0.90 -4.87 5.94
C TYR A 28 -0.18 -4.50 4.92
N LEU A 29 0.00 -4.85 3.64
CA LEU A 29 -1.01 -4.64 2.61
C LEU A 29 -2.29 -5.42 2.90
N THR A 30 -2.17 -6.65 3.41
CA THR A 30 -3.31 -7.48 3.82
C THR A 30 -4.08 -6.85 4.98
N ASP A 31 -3.38 -6.31 5.98
CA ASP A 31 -4.00 -5.59 7.10
C ASP A 31 -4.73 -4.33 6.61
N MET A 32 -4.09 -3.53 5.75
CA MET A 32 -4.70 -2.32 5.18
C MET A 32 -5.96 -2.63 4.37
N MET A 33 -5.94 -3.69 3.56
CA MET A 33 -7.12 -4.15 2.83
C MET A 33 -8.23 -4.57 3.80
N SER A 34 -7.89 -5.34 4.83
CA SER A 34 -8.86 -5.81 5.83
C SER A 34 -9.51 -4.65 6.58
N TRP A 35 -8.74 -3.62 6.94
CA TRP A 35 -9.26 -2.42 7.58
C TRP A 35 -10.17 -1.60 6.68
N ASN A 36 -9.81 -1.41 5.41
CA ASN A 36 -10.66 -0.71 4.44
C ASN A 36 -11.99 -1.45 4.21
N LEU A 37 -11.95 -2.77 4.01
CA LEU A 37 -13.17 -3.56 3.83
C LEU A 37 -14.07 -3.54 5.07
N LEU A 38 -13.48 -3.62 6.26
CA LEU A 38 -14.24 -3.51 7.52
C LEU A 38 -14.87 -2.13 7.69
N ALA A 39 -14.12 -1.07 7.38
CA ALA A 39 -14.61 0.30 7.46
C ALA A 39 -15.75 0.53 6.46
N ALA A 40 -15.61 0.11 5.20
CA ALA A 40 -16.66 0.20 4.19
C ALA A 40 -17.97 -0.46 4.68
N LYS A 41 -17.90 -1.69 5.20
CA LYS A 41 -19.07 -2.40 5.76
C LYS A 41 -19.72 -1.65 6.93
N LYS A 42 -18.92 -1.04 7.81
CA LYS A 42 -19.45 -0.26 8.94
C LYS A 42 -20.10 1.03 8.49
N MET A 43 -19.54 1.71 7.49
CA MET A 43 -20.12 2.92 6.92
C MET A 43 -21.42 2.61 6.20
N ASN A 44 -21.47 1.53 5.42
CA ASN A 44 -22.70 1.06 4.79
C ASN A 44 -23.80 0.79 5.82
N TRP A 45 -23.49 0.00 6.86
CA TRP A 45 -24.43 -0.26 7.95
C TRP A 45 -24.88 1.04 8.66
N ALA A 46 -23.96 1.99 8.89
CA ALA A 46 -24.30 3.27 9.50
C ALA A 46 -25.24 4.10 8.61
N ALA A 47 -25.02 4.12 7.29
CA ALA A 47 -25.88 4.80 6.32
C ALA A 47 -27.29 4.21 6.31
N GLU A 48 -27.43 2.88 6.38
CA GLU A 48 -28.72 2.18 6.45
C GLU A 48 -29.52 2.51 7.73
N ASN A 49 -28.81 2.74 8.83
CA ASN A 49 -29.42 2.99 10.15
C ASN A 49 -29.48 4.48 10.53
N CYS A 50 -29.03 5.39 9.65
CA CYS A 50 -29.04 6.82 9.90
C CYS A 50 -30.31 7.49 9.35
N GLN A 51 -30.97 8.29 10.20
CA GLN A 51 -32.18 9.04 9.83
C GLN A 51 -31.88 10.46 9.36
N LEU A 52 -30.67 10.96 9.66
CA LEU A 52 -30.23 12.31 9.28
C LEU A 52 -29.64 12.29 7.87
N PRO A 53 -30.25 12.97 6.88
CA PRO A 53 -29.83 12.87 5.47
C PRO A 53 -28.38 13.27 5.24
N ASP A 54 -27.91 14.33 5.91
CA ASP A 54 -26.54 14.82 5.75
C ASP A 54 -25.52 13.79 6.26
N LEU A 55 -25.76 13.18 7.43
CA LEU A 55 -24.87 12.15 7.97
C LEU A 55 -24.91 10.87 7.13
N LYS A 56 -26.09 10.48 6.62
CA LYS A 56 -26.20 9.35 5.71
C LYS A 56 -25.30 9.53 4.49
N LYS A 57 -25.31 10.71 3.88
CA LYS A 57 -24.46 11.03 2.72
C LYS A 57 -22.96 10.96 3.05
N GLU A 58 -22.57 11.42 4.24
CA GLU A 58 -21.18 11.30 4.69
C GLU A 58 -20.76 9.83 4.87
N PHE A 59 -21.64 8.98 5.41
CA PHE A 59 -21.38 7.54 5.51
C PHE A 59 -21.26 6.88 4.12
N GLU A 60 -22.16 7.17 3.19
CA GLU A 60 -22.08 6.67 1.80
C GLU A 60 -20.78 7.12 1.11
N THR A 61 -20.36 8.36 1.35
CA THR A 61 -19.09 8.88 0.82
C THR A 61 -17.89 8.15 1.41
N ALA A 62 -17.89 7.93 2.73
CA ALA A 62 -16.83 7.20 3.41
C ALA A 62 -16.78 5.71 2.99
N GLU A 63 -17.92 5.07 2.79
CA GLU A 63 -18.02 3.71 2.24
C GLU A 63 -17.33 3.61 0.88
N GLN A 64 -17.66 4.53 -0.05
CA GLN A 64 -17.07 4.54 -1.38
C GLN A 64 -15.56 4.79 -1.34
N MET A 65 -15.11 5.72 -0.50
CA MET A 65 -13.68 6.00 -0.31
C MET A 65 -12.92 4.74 0.14
N HIS A 66 -13.40 4.05 1.18
CA HIS A 66 -12.76 2.83 1.68
C HIS A 66 -12.78 1.68 0.66
N SER A 67 -13.87 1.55 -0.10
CA SER A 67 -13.97 0.55 -1.18
C SER A 67 -12.95 0.83 -2.29
N ASN A 68 -12.79 2.09 -2.70
CA ASN A 68 -11.80 2.49 -3.69
C ASN A 68 -10.37 2.20 -3.20
N HIS A 69 -10.03 2.53 -1.96
CA HIS A 69 -8.71 2.23 -1.39
C HIS A 69 -8.42 0.72 -1.36
N TYR A 70 -9.43 -0.11 -1.04
CA TYR A 70 -9.29 -1.56 -1.12
C TYR A 70 -8.93 -2.02 -2.53
N ASP A 71 -9.66 -1.53 -3.54
CA ASP A 71 -9.45 -1.89 -4.94
C ASP A 71 -8.08 -1.44 -5.47
N GLU A 72 -7.60 -0.28 -5.04
CA GLU A 72 -6.26 0.22 -5.37
C GLU A 72 -5.16 -0.69 -4.79
N LEU A 73 -5.28 -1.10 -3.53
CA LEU A 73 -4.35 -2.03 -2.88
C LEU A 73 -4.39 -3.42 -3.54
N LEU A 74 -5.59 -3.91 -3.89
CA LEU A 74 -5.76 -5.17 -4.60
C LEU A 74 -5.10 -5.12 -5.99
N LYS A 75 -5.25 -4.00 -6.71
CA LYS A 75 -4.59 -3.79 -7.99
C LYS A 75 -3.07 -3.80 -7.84
N LEU A 76 -2.53 -3.14 -6.82
CA LEU A 76 -1.10 -3.15 -6.51
C LEU A 76 -0.60 -4.57 -6.27
N LEU A 77 -1.31 -5.37 -5.48
CA LEU A 77 -0.92 -6.77 -5.22
C LEU A 77 -0.91 -7.62 -6.49
N LYS A 78 -1.99 -7.55 -7.30
CA LYS A 78 -2.08 -8.29 -8.57
C LYS A 78 -0.99 -7.93 -9.57
N GLN A 79 -0.55 -6.67 -9.58
CA GLN A 79 0.57 -6.23 -10.43
C GLN A 79 1.91 -6.81 -9.97
N ASN A 80 2.07 -7.10 -8.68
CA ASN A 80 3.30 -7.65 -8.12
C ASN A 80 3.33 -9.19 -8.07
N GLU A 81 2.19 -9.87 -8.24
CA GLU A 81 2.12 -11.34 -8.42
C GLU A 81 2.77 -11.83 -9.73
N GLY A 82 3.12 -10.91 -10.64
CA GLY A 82 3.80 -11.18 -11.92
C GLY A 82 5.33 -11.05 -11.91
N GLY A 83 5.96 -10.95 -10.73
CA GLY A 83 7.42 -10.95 -10.59
C GLY A 83 7.99 -12.33 -10.85
N SER A 84 8.14 -12.70 -12.13
CA SER A 84 8.96 -13.83 -12.55
C SER A 84 10.32 -13.75 -11.87
N VAL A 85 10.64 -14.77 -11.06
CA VAL A 85 11.99 -15.05 -10.59
C VAL A 85 12.84 -15.25 -11.84
N SER A 86 13.62 -14.24 -12.21
CA SER A 86 14.73 -14.39 -13.15
C SER A 86 15.86 -15.18 -12.50
#